data_AF-A0A7X7EW23-F1
#
_entry.id   AF-A0A7X7EW23-F1
#
_cell.length_a   1.000
_cell.length_b   1.000
_cell.length_c   1.000
_cell.angle_alpha   90.00
_cell.angle_beta   90.00
_cell.angle_gamma   90.00
#
_symmetry.space_group_name_H-M   'P 1'
#
loop_
_entity.id
_entity.type
_entity.pdbx_description
1 polymer ?
#
loop_
_entity_poly.entity_id
_entity_poly.type
_entity_poly.pdbx_seq_one_letter_code
_entity_poly.pdbx_strand_id
1 'polypeptide(L)'
;MNLWDYYRVLGIKQGASDEEIRKAYRKKAMEYHPDRNPSPEAHNMFIHITEAYEYLTSHPHGRNITEEEARRNYQTWVDYRQAEARKRAEAYARATYSEFRKSTIYKSTTHIDGLMVFLGFLLGGTVMFMSVTGYRYRMQIASDSTEEPSLALAAITFVVGFAYTIISFLYLSAWIAQQRKRKEIKNNAKKKGN
;
A
#
# COMPACT_ATOMS: atom_id res chain seq x y z
N MET A 1 12.23 16.38 -26.65
CA MET A 1 13.29 15.55 -27.24
C MET A 1 12.82 15.13 -28.63
N ASN A 2 13.55 15.46 -29.69
CA ASN A 2 13.29 14.95 -31.04
C ASN A 2 14.25 13.79 -31.36
N LEU A 3 14.03 13.09 -32.47
CA LEU A 3 14.92 11.99 -32.92
C LEU A 3 16.40 12.41 -32.96
N TRP A 4 16.65 13.67 -33.31
CA TRP A 4 17.98 14.25 -33.51
C TRP A 4 18.73 14.42 -32.18
N ASP A 5 18.01 14.69 -31.09
CA ASP A 5 18.56 14.75 -29.74
C ASP A 5 19.18 13.41 -29.31
N TYR A 6 18.60 12.27 -29.69
CA TYR A 6 19.14 10.96 -29.32
C TYR A 6 20.47 10.64 -29.98
N TYR A 7 20.63 10.99 -31.25
CA TYR A 7 21.93 10.89 -31.92
C TYR A 7 22.98 11.80 -31.26
N ARG A 8 22.57 13.02 -30.86
CA ARG A 8 23.46 13.96 -30.15
C ARG A 8 23.85 13.46 -28.76
N VAL A 9 22.91 12.91 -27.99
CA VAL A 9 23.16 12.34 -26.66
C VAL A 9 24.17 11.19 -26.72
N LEU A 10 24.05 10.32 -27.73
CA LEU A 10 25.02 9.24 -27.96
C LEU A 10 26.32 9.71 -28.65
N GLY A 11 26.35 10.93 -29.17
CA GLY A 11 27.52 11.50 -29.85
C GLY A 11 27.82 10.85 -31.21
N ILE A 12 26.78 10.42 -31.92
CA ILE A 12 26.87 9.71 -33.21
C ILE A 12 26.16 10.51 -34.32
N LYS A 13 26.50 10.21 -35.58
CA LYS A 13 25.85 10.83 -36.74
C LYS A 13 24.48 10.20 -37.00
N GLN A 14 23.60 10.94 -37.65
CA GLN A 14 22.32 10.41 -38.10
C GLN A 14 22.50 9.29 -39.12
N GLY A 15 21.66 8.27 -39.02
CA GLY A 15 21.78 7.08 -39.86
C GLY A 15 23.01 6.23 -39.51
N ALA A 16 23.60 6.42 -38.32
CA ALA A 16 24.57 5.48 -37.76
C ALA A 16 23.98 4.06 -37.70
N SER A 17 24.82 3.07 -37.91
CA SER A 17 24.39 1.67 -37.86
C SER A 17 24.08 1.23 -36.42
N ASP A 18 23.29 0.18 -36.26
CA ASP A 18 23.02 -0.41 -34.94
C ASP A 18 24.30 -0.77 -34.18
N GLU A 19 25.36 -1.14 -34.90
CA GLU A 19 26.65 -1.47 -34.31
C GLU A 19 27.34 -0.23 -33.73
N GLU A 20 27.28 0.90 -34.44
CA GLU A 20 27.77 2.20 -33.97
C GLU A 20 26.95 2.69 -32.78
N ILE A 21 25.62 2.54 -32.82
CA ILE A 21 24.71 2.89 -31.72
C ILE A 21 25.06 2.08 -30.46
N ARG A 22 25.18 0.76 -30.58
CA ARG A 22 25.58 -0.13 -29.46
C ARG A 22 26.95 0.21 -28.90
N LYS A 23 27.92 0.53 -29.77
CA LYS A 23 29.29 0.90 -29.35
C LYS A 23 29.31 2.23 -28.60
N ALA A 24 28.58 3.23 -29.09
CA ALA A 24 28.47 4.54 -28.45
C ALA A 24 27.77 4.44 -27.09
N TYR A 25 26.67 3.68 -27.01
CA TYR A 25 25.96 3.41 -25.75
C TYR A 25 26.88 2.79 -24.70
N ARG A 26 27.61 1.72 -25.01
CA ARG A 26 28.51 1.07 -24.05
C ARG A 26 29.56 2.03 -23.49
N LYS A 27 30.14 2.87 -24.35
CA LYS A 27 31.14 3.87 -23.95
C LYS A 27 30.53 4.90 -22.99
N LYS A 28 29.36 5.44 -23.34
CA LYS A 28 28.66 6.46 -22.55
C LYS A 28 28.07 5.91 -21.24
N ALA A 29 27.52 4.71 -21.25
CA ALA A 29 27.01 4.04 -20.06
C ALA A 29 28.10 3.81 -19.01
N MET A 30 29.33 3.48 -19.42
CA MET A 30 30.48 3.35 -18.51
C MET A 30 30.95 4.71 -17.94
N GLU A 31 30.84 5.78 -18.73
CA GLU A 31 31.24 7.16 -18.35
C GLU A 31 30.29 7.76 -17.30
N TYR A 32 28.98 7.48 -17.42
CA TYR A 32 27.93 8.05 -16.56
C TYR A 32 27.31 7.06 -15.56
N HIS A 33 27.92 5.88 -15.38
CA HIS A 33 27.43 4.91 -14.40
C HIS A 33 27.52 5.49 -12.98
N PRO A 34 26.46 5.39 -12.14
CA PRO A 34 26.45 6.00 -10.80
C PRO A 34 27.59 5.50 -9.90
N ASP A 35 27.99 4.23 -10.02
CA ASP A 35 29.12 3.68 -9.25
C ASP A 35 30.49 4.29 -9.62
N ARG A 36 30.62 4.84 -10.83
CA ARG A 36 31.89 5.41 -11.34
C ARG A 36 31.88 6.94 -11.37
N ASN A 37 30.69 7.53 -11.43
CA ASN A 37 30.50 8.97 -11.51
C ASN A 37 29.40 9.39 -10.51
N PRO A 38 29.77 9.86 -9.32
CA PRO A 38 28.83 10.27 -8.27
C PRO A 38 28.22 11.66 -8.52
N SER A 39 28.44 12.28 -9.70
CA SER A 39 27.83 13.57 -10.02
C SER A 39 26.30 13.45 -10.07
N PRO A 40 25.55 14.41 -9.49
CA PRO A 40 24.10 14.49 -9.63
C PRO A 40 23.63 14.51 -11.09
N GLU A 41 24.46 15.07 -11.98
CA GLU A 41 24.17 15.19 -13.41
C GLU A 41 24.38 13.86 -14.15
N ALA A 42 25.23 12.97 -13.62
CA ALA A 42 25.52 11.69 -14.24
C ALA A 42 24.29 10.77 -14.25
N HIS A 43 23.46 10.82 -13.22
CA HIS A 43 22.21 10.08 -13.17
C HIS A 43 21.26 10.49 -14.30
N ASN A 44 21.04 11.80 -14.47
CA ASN A 44 20.16 12.31 -15.53
C ASN A 44 20.72 11.99 -16.92
N MET A 45 22.03 12.15 -17.11
CA MET A 45 22.68 11.83 -18.37
C MET A 45 22.59 10.33 -18.69
N PHE A 46 22.77 9.46 -17.69
CA PHE A 46 22.64 8.02 -17.83
C PHE A 46 21.22 7.63 -18.27
N ILE A 47 20.19 8.22 -17.66
CA ILE A 47 18.79 8.04 -18.07
C ILE A 47 18.64 8.40 -19.55
N HIS A 48 19.12 9.57 -19.97
CA HIS A 48 19.00 10.02 -21.37
C HIS A 48 19.79 9.13 -22.35
N ILE A 49 20.95 8.63 -21.97
CA ILE A 49 21.76 7.71 -22.78
C ILE A 49 21.04 6.38 -22.98
N THR A 50 20.48 5.81 -21.91
CA THR A 50 19.67 4.59 -21.98
C THR A 50 18.41 4.81 -22.81
N GLU A 51 17.75 5.96 -22.64
CA GLU A 51 16.58 6.37 -23.42
C GLU A 51 16.87 6.42 -24.92
N ALA A 52 17.98 7.08 -25.28
CA ALA A 52 18.43 7.20 -26.67
C ALA A 52 18.73 5.83 -27.28
N TYR A 53 19.40 4.96 -26.53
CA TYR A 53 19.74 3.62 -26.97
C TYR A 53 18.51 2.73 -27.18
N GLU A 54 17.59 2.69 -26.22
CA GLU A 54 16.35 1.91 -26.32
C GLU A 54 15.51 2.35 -27.52
N TYR A 55 15.35 3.65 -27.72
CA TYR A 55 14.59 4.17 -28.85
C TYR A 55 15.26 3.86 -30.20
N LEU A 56 16.56 4.15 -30.31
CA LEU A 56 17.39 3.88 -31.49
C LEU A 56 17.73 2.40 -31.68
N THR A 57 17.12 1.46 -30.96
CA THR A 57 17.22 0.02 -31.24
C THR A 57 15.87 -0.63 -31.47
N SER A 58 14.78 0.04 -31.08
CA SER A 58 13.41 -0.49 -31.16
C SER A 58 12.59 0.03 -32.34
N HIS A 59 12.98 1.17 -32.92
CA HIS A 59 12.25 1.80 -34.02
C HIS A 59 13.07 1.76 -35.31
N PRO A 60 12.48 1.83 -36.50
CA PRO A 60 13.24 2.12 -37.71
C PRO A 60 13.86 3.53 -37.60
N HIS A 61 15.12 3.66 -37.99
CA HIS A 61 15.80 4.96 -38.09
C HIS A 61 16.64 4.98 -39.37
N GLY A 62 16.40 5.95 -40.25
CA GLY A 62 17.07 6.00 -41.55
C GLY A 62 16.65 7.20 -42.39
N ARG A 63 17.33 7.39 -43.53
CA ARG A 63 17.22 8.57 -44.42
C ARG A 63 15.82 8.80 -45.04
N ASN A 64 14.90 7.84 -44.89
CA ASN A 64 13.58 7.86 -45.56
C ASN A 64 12.40 8.08 -44.60
N ILE A 65 12.65 8.41 -43.33
CA ILE A 65 11.57 8.69 -42.36
C ILE A 65 11.33 10.19 -42.33
N THR A 66 10.07 10.59 -42.54
CA THR A 66 9.68 12.00 -42.46
C THR A 66 9.69 12.48 -41.00
N GLU A 67 9.86 13.78 -40.78
CA GLU A 67 9.87 14.35 -39.43
C GLU A 67 8.55 14.09 -38.67
N GLU A 68 7.41 14.13 -39.37
CA GLU A 68 6.10 13.80 -38.80
C GLU A 68 6.01 12.34 -38.34
N GLU A 69 6.51 11.41 -39.16
CA GLU A 69 6.52 9.98 -38.84
C GLU A 69 7.45 9.68 -37.66
N ALA A 70 8.63 10.29 -37.63
CA ALA A 70 9.54 10.20 -36.49
C ALA A 70 8.88 10.72 -35.20
N ARG A 71 8.10 11.81 -35.28
CA ARG A 71 7.38 12.37 -34.13
C ARG A 71 6.25 11.45 -33.66
N ARG A 72 5.49 10.85 -34.57
CA ARG A 72 4.43 9.87 -34.24
C ARG A 72 5.00 8.61 -33.58
N ASN A 73 6.11 8.09 -34.11
CA ASN A 73 6.80 6.92 -33.55
C ASN A 73 7.32 7.22 -32.14
N TYR A 74 7.93 8.39 -31.94
CA TYR A 74 8.36 8.83 -30.63
C TYR A 74 7.21 8.94 -29.63
N GLN A 75 6.10 9.56 -30.02
CA GLN A 75 4.94 9.70 -29.14
C GLN A 75 4.38 8.33 -28.72
N THR A 76 4.23 7.42 -29.67
CA THR A 76 3.79 6.04 -29.42
C THR A 76 4.71 5.33 -28.41
N TRP A 77 6.02 5.49 -28.54
CA TRP A 77 7.00 4.89 -27.64
C TRP A 77 6.95 5.47 -26.22
N VAL A 78 6.78 6.79 -26.09
CA VAL A 78 6.60 7.44 -24.79
C VAL A 78 5.34 6.94 -24.10
N ASP A 79 4.22 6.87 -24.83
CA ASP A 79 2.94 6.39 -24.31
C ASP A 79 3.04 4.92 -23.86
N TYR A 80 3.74 4.08 -24.63
CA TYR A 80 4.03 2.69 -24.29
C TYR A 80 4.84 2.58 -22.97
N ARG A 81 5.95 3.32 -22.84
CA ARG A 81 6.77 3.31 -21.61
C ARG A 81 5.98 3.76 -20.39
N GLN A 82 5.15 4.80 -20.53
CA GLN A 82 4.31 5.27 -19.43
C GLN A 82 3.30 4.20 -19.00
N ALA A 83 2.67 3.51 -19.96
CA ALA A 83 1.75 2.42 -19.66
C ALA A 83 2.45 1.25 -18.96
N GLU A 84 3.66 0.90 -19.36
CA GLU A 84 4.43 -0.18 -18.74
C GLU A 84 4.93 0.21 -17.33
N ALA A 85 5.44 1.43 -17.15
CA ALA A 85 5.83 1.96 -15.84
C ALA A 85 4.66 1.92 -14.86
N ARG A 86 3.46 2.30 -15.30
CA ARG A 86 2.22 2.17 -14.52
C ARG A 86 1.95 0.71 -14.14
N LYS A 87 2.04 -0.23 -15.09
CA LYS A 87 1.86 -1.67 -14.79
C LYS A 87 2.87 -2.18 -13.75
N ARG A 88 4.14 -1.79 -13.83
CA ARG A 88 5.17 -2.16 -12.86
C ARG A 88 4.91 -1.55 -11.48
N ALA A 89 4.51 -0.28 -11.42
CA ALA A 89 4.13 0.38 -10.17
C ALA A 89 2.89 -0.28 -9.53
N GLU A 90 1.89 -0.62 -10.32
CA GLU A 90 0.71 -1.38 -9.87
C GLU A 90 1.10 -2.78 -9.35
N ALA A 91 1.98 -3.48 -10.06
CA ALA A 91 2.46 -4.80 -9.62
C ALA A 91 3.21 -4.71 -8.28
N TYR A 92 4.09 -3.71 -8.11
CA TYR A 92 4.79 -3.44 -6.86
C TYR A 92 3.81 -3.11 -5.71
N ALA A 93 2.87 -2.19 -5.94
CA ALA A 93 1.85 -1.82 -4.95
C ALA A 93 0.98 -3.02 -4.52
N ARG A 94 0.65 -3.92 -5.45
CA ARG A 94 -0.10 -5.15 -5.16
C ARG A 94 0.77 -6.20 -4.45
N ALA A 95 2.04 -6.32 -4.81
CA ALA A 95 2.97 -7.31 -4.22
C ALA A 95 3.08 -7.10 -2.70
N THR A 96 3.37 -5.87 -2.25
CA THR A 96 3.50 -5.52 -0.83
C THR A 96 2.26 -5.89 -0.01
N TYR A 97 1.06 -5.56 -0.52
CA TYR A 97 -0.19 -5.86 0.20
C TYR A 97 -0.53 -7.37 0.20
N SER A 98 -0.29 -8.07 -0.92
CA SER A 98 -0.60 -9.49 -1.05
C SER A 98 0.32 -10.37 -0.21
N GLU A 99 1.58 -10.01 -0.05
CA GLU A 99 2.55 -10.68 0.83
C GLU A 99 2.25 -10.41 2.29
N PHE A 100 1.94 -9.16 2.66
CA PHE A 100 1.51 -8.81 4.01
C PHE A 100 0.30 -9.62 4.48
N ARG A 101 -0.71 -9.82 3.62
CA ARG A 101 -1.90 -10.63 3.94
C ARG A 101 -1.58 -12.11 4.19
N LYS A 102 -0.50 -12.64 3.62
CA LYS A 102 -0.06 -14.03 3.84
C LYS A 102 0.76 -14.20 5.12
N SER A 103 1.28 -13.11 5.68
CA SER A 103 2.06 -13.11 6.93
C SER A 103 1.29 -13.70 8.12
N THR A 104 2.02 -14.33 9.04
CA THR A 104 1.51 -14.84 10.33
C THR A 104 0.92 -13.71 11.19
N ILE A 105 1.43 -12.48 11.05
CA ILE A 105 0.95 -11.28 11.74
C ILE A 105 -0.48 -10.92 11.29
N TYR A 106 -0.76 -10.92 9.98
CA TYR A 106 -2.11 -10.64 9.48
C TYR A 106 -3.13 -11.73 9.89
N LYS A 107 -2.72 -13.01 9.87
CA LYS A 107 -3.60 -14.12 10.28
C LYS A 107 -3.95 -14.07 11.78
N SER A 108 -2.98 -13.77 12.65
CA SER A 108 -3.17 -13.69 14.11
C SER A 108 -4.07 -12.53 14.55
N THR A 109 -4.11 -11.43 13.78
CA THR A 109 -4.99 -10.28 14.04
C THR A 109 -6.46 -10.70 14.21
N THR A 110 -6.92 -11.69 13.44
CA THR A 110 -8.30 -12.19 13.50
C THR A 110 -8.68 -12.79 14.86
N HIS A 111 -7.74 -13.45 15.53
CA HIS A 111 -7.94 -14.02 16.86
C HIS A 111 -7.84 -12.95 17.95
N ILE A 112 -6.96 -11.97 17.76
CA ILE A 112 -6.82 -10.81 18.65
C ILE A 112 -8.12 -10.00 18.66
N ASP A 113 -8.74 -9.76 17.51
CA ASP A 113 -10.02 -9.03 17.42
C ASP A 113 -11.14 -9.72 18.22
N GLY A 114 -11.24 -11.04 18.10
CA GLY A 114 -12.23 -11.82 18.86
C GLY A 114 -11.98 -11.80 20.37
N LEU A 115 -10.71 -11.87 20.78
CA LEU A 115 -10.31 -11.76 22.18
C LEU A 115 -10.63 -10.37 22.76
N MET A 116 -10.34 -9.29 22.02
CA MET A 116 -10.62 -7.92 22.46
C MET A 116 -12.11 -7.67 22.67
N VAL A 117 -12.95 -8.19 21.78
CA VAL A 117 -14.41 -8.14 21.95
C VAL A 117 -14.85 -8.86 23.22
N PHE A 118 -14.33 -10.08 23.45
CA PHE A 118 -14.63 -10.84 24.67
C PHE A 118 -14.20 -10.11 25.95
N LEU A 119 -12.97 -9.57 25.96
CA LEU A 119 -12.44 -8.79 27.09
C LEU A 119 -13.27 -7.52 27.35
N GLY A 120 -13.76 -6.86 26.30
CA GLY A 120 -14.63 -5.69 26.42
C GLY A 120 -15.96 -6.01 27.11
N PHE A 121 -16.60 -7.13 26.74
CA PHE A 121 -17.80 -7.62 27.43
C PHE A 121 -17.52 -8.01 28.89
N LEU A 122 -16.40 -8.70 29.13
CA LEU A 122 -16.00 -9.10 30.48
C LEU A 122 -15.79 -7.87 31.37
N LEU A 123 -15.01 -6.89 30.91
CA LEU A 123 -14.73 -5.66 31.64
C LEU A 123 -16.01 -4.85 31.90
N GLY A 124 -16.83 -4.64 30.87
CA GLY A 124 -18.10 -3.92 31.00
C GLY A 124 -19.03 -4.57 32.03
N GLY A 125 -19.19 -5.89 31.94
CA GLY A 125 -19.98 -6.67 32.89
C GLY A 125 -19.44 -6.63 34.31
N THR A 126 -18.13 -6.76 34.49
CA THR A 126 -17.48 -6.67 35.81
C THR A 126 -17.66 -5.29 36.43
N VAL A 127 -17.47 -4.21 35.67
CA VAL A 127 -17.66 -2.83 36.18
C VAL A 127 -19.11 -2.60 36.60
N MET A 128 -20.09 -3.03 35.79
CA MET A 128 -21.51 -2.94 36.15
C MET A 128 -21.83 -3.76 37.40
N PHE A 129 -21.32 -4.98 37.49
CA PHE A 129 -21.50 -5.87 38.64
C PHE A 129 -20.91 -5.26 39.93
N MET A 130 -19.67 -4.77 39.87
CA MET A 130 -19.01 -4.10 41.00
C MET A 130 -19.74 -2.82 41.39
N SER A 131 -20.28 -2.07 40.42
CA SER A 131 -21.06 -0.87 40.71
C SER A 131 -22.30 -1.18 41.56
N VAL A 132 -23.06 -2.20 41.16
CA VAL A 132 -24.29 -2.60 41.86
C VAL A 132 -23.99 -3.25 43.20
N THR A 133 -23.09 -4.23 43.22
CA THR A 133 -22.75 -4.98 44.45
C THR A 133 -22.01 -4.11 45.46
N GLY A 134 -21.10 -3.25 45.01
CA GLY A 134 -20.38 -2.29 45.85
C GLY A 134 -21.30 -1.23 46.45
N TYR A 135 -22.27 -0.71 45.67
CA TYR A 135 -23.28 0.21 46.21
C TYR A 135 -24.15 -0.46 47.27
N ARG A 136 -24.63 -1.68 47.01
CA ARG A 136 -25.44 -2.46 47.96
C ARG A 136 -24.68 -2.77 49.26
N TYR A 137 -23.43 -3.20 49.14
CA TYR A 137 -22.59 -3.51 50.30
C TYR A 137 -22.36 -2.27 51.17
N ARG A 138 -22.05 -1.11 50.57
CA ARG A 138 -21.88 0.14 51.33
C ARG A 138 -23.18 0.61 51.97
N MET A 139 -24.32 0.44 51.31
CA MET A 139 -25.63 0.77 51.88
C MET A 139 -25.95 -0.07 53.13
N GLN A 140 -25.50 -1.33 53.19
CA GLN A 140 -25.72 -2.19 54.35
C GLN A 140 -24.88 -1.83 55.58
N ILE A 141 -23.79 -1.08 55.40
CA ILE A 141 -22.83 -0.73 56.46
C ILE A 141 -23.06 0.70 56.97
N ALA A 142 -23.64 1.58 56.17
CA ALA A 142 -23.93 2.96 56.55
C ALA A 142 -24.83 2.98 57.81
N SER A 143 -24.34 3.60 58.88
CA SER A 143 -25.05 3.70 60.14
C SER A 143 -25.87 4.99 60.28
N ASP A 144 -25.45 6.04 59.57
CA ASP A 144 -26.10 7.34 59.50
C ASP A 144 -26.14 7.88 58.06
N SER A 145 -27.05 8.80 57.81
CA SER A 145 -27.29 9.50 56.55
C SER A 145 -26.04 10.15 55.92
N THR A 146 -25.06 10.54 56.73
CA THR A 146 -23.78 11.09 56.24
C THR A 146 -22.81 10.04 55.70
N GLU A 147 -23.02 8.76 56.03
CA GLU A 147 -22.20 7.63 55.60
C GLU A 147 -22.78 6.92 54.36
N GLU A 148 -23.94 7.35 53.88
CA GLU A 148 -24.60 6.73 52.73
C GLU A 148 -23.77 6.90 51.45
N PRO A 149 -23.58 5.82 50.66
CA PRO A 149 -22.84 5.90 49.42
C PRO A 149 -23.60 6.73 48.37
N SER A 150 -22.88 7.56 47.61
CA SER A 150 -23.47 8.35 46.52
C SER A 150 -24.08 7.45 45.43
N LEU A 151 -25.40 7.55 45.27
CA LEU A 151 -26.14 6.90 44.18
C LEU A 151 -25.68 7.43 42.81
N ALA A 152 -25.41 8.74 42.71
CA ALA A 152 -24.95 9.36 41.47
C ALA A 152 -23.63 8.75 41.01
N LEU A 153 -22.69 8.53 41.93
CA LEU A 153 -21.41 7.89 41.59
C LEU A 153 -21.61 6.44 41.10
N ALA A 154 -22.45 5.66 41.77
CA ALA A 154 -22.78 4.29 41.35
C ALA A 154 -23.51 4.24 39.99
N ALA A 155 -24.39 5.20 39.72
CA ALA A 155 -25.06 5.32 38.44
C ALA A 155 -24.07 5.66 37.32
N ILE A 156 -23.15 6.61 37.55
CA ILE A 156 -22.11 6.98 36.58
C ILE A 156 -21.21 5.79 36.25
N THR A 157 -20.72 5.06 37.26
CA THR A 157 -19.86 3.88 37.03
C THR A 157 -20.59 2.77 36.30
N PHE A 158 -21.89 2.58 36.58
CA PHE A 158 -22.73 1.64 35.84
C PHE A 158 -22.89 2.03 34.36
N VAL A 159 -23.17 3.32 34.10
CA VAL A 159 -23.31 3.85 32.72
C VAL A 159 -22.00 3.70 31.95
N VAL A 160 -20.84 3.90 32.59
CA VAL A 160 -19.53 3.66 31.95
C VAL A 160 -19.39 2.19 31.53
N GLY A 161 -19.67 1.24 32.44
CA GLY A 161 -19.62 -0.19 32.10
C GLY A 161 -20.62 -0.59 31.00
N PHE A 162 -21.81 0.03 31.00
CA PHE A 162 -22.81 -0.17 29.96
C PHE A 162 -22.35 0.38 28.60
N ALA A 163 -21.72 1.56 28.56
CA ALA A 163 -21.15 2.13 27.34
C ALA A 163 -20.05 1.23 26.75
N TYR A 164 -19.16 0.67 27.58
CA TYR A 164 -18.17 -0.32 27.15
C TYR A 164 -18.81 -1.57 26.53
N THR A 165 -19.94 -2.01 27.07
CA THR A 165 -20.70 -3.16 26.55
C THR A 165 -21.30 -2.86 25.18
N ILE A 166 -21.87 -1.67 24.98
CA ILE A 166 -22.39 -1.20 23.68
C ILE A 166 -21.27 -1.16 22.64
N ILE A 167 -20.12 -0.56 22.99
CA ILE A 167 -18.96 -0.50 22.10
C ILE A 167 -18.52 -1.91 21.71
N SER A 168 -18.41 -2.82 22.68
CA SER A 168 -18.04 -4.22 22.43
C SER A 168 -19.03 -4.93 21.50
N PHE A 169 -20.32 -4.61 21.59
CA PHE A 169 -21.35 -5.13 20.69
C PHE A 169 -21.21 -4.61 19.25
N LEU A 170 -20.88 -3.33 19.08
CA LEU A 170 -20.59 -2.77 17.75
C LEU A 170 -19.38 -3.47 17.12
N TYR A 171 -18.29 -3.65 17.86
CA TYR A 171 -17.12 -4.38 17.40
C TYR A 171 -17.43 -5.85 17.06
N LEU A 172 -18.23 -6.53 17.89
CA LEU A 172 -18.70 -7.89 17.60
C LEU A 172 -19.48 -7.96 16.28
N SER A 173 -20.40 -7.02 16.06
CA SER A 173 -21.22 -6.98 14.83
C SER A 173 -20.34 -6.78 13.58
N ALA A 174 -19.35 -5.90 13.66
CA ALA A 174 -18.39 -5.65 12.60
C ALA A 174 -17.51 -6.88 12.33
N TRP A 175 -17.01 -7.53 13.38
CA TRP A 175 -16.20 -8.75 13.28
C TRP A 175 -16.98 -9.89 12.63
N ILE A 176 -18.25 -10.12 13.02
CA ILE A 176 -19.13 -11.12 12.40
C ILE A 176 -19.32 -10.84 10.91
N ALA A 177 -19.57 -9.58 10.54
CA ALA A 177 -19.72 -9.17 9.14
C ALA A 177 -18.43 -9.44 8.33
N GLN A 178 -17.25 -9.17 8.90
CA GLN A 178 -15.97 -9.48 8.28
C GLN A 178 -15.77 -10.99 8.08
N GLN A 179 -16.14 -11.82 9.07
CA GLN A 179 -16.05 -13.28 8.93
C GLN A 179 -16.96 -13.82 7.82
N ARG A 180 -18.19 -13.30 7.69
CA ARG A 180 -19.12 -13.67 6.60
C ARG A 180 -18.52 -13.36 5.23
N LYS A 181 -18.04 -12.13 5.02
CA LYS A 181 -17.37 -11.73 3.77
C LYS A 181 -16.15 -12.61 3.45
N ARG A 182 -15.33 -12.96 4.46
CA ARG A 182 -14.17 -13.85 4.27
C ARG A 182 -14.60 -15.26 3.81
N LYS A 183 -15.69 -15.80 4.36
CA LYS A 183 -16.26 -17.09 3.93
C LYS A 183 -16.79 -17.03 2.50
N GLU A 184 -17.51 -15.97 2.14
CA GLU A 184 -18.00 -15.76 0.77
C GLU A 184 -16.87 -15.67 -0.26
N ILE A 185 -15.82 -14.91 0.04
CA ILE A 185 -14.64 -14.79 -0.84
C ILE A 185 -13.97 -16.16 -1.03
N LYS A 186 -13.78 -16.93 0.04
CA LYS A 186 -13.22 -18.28 -0.04
C LYS A 186 -14.09 -19.22 -0.88
N ASN A 187 -15.41 -19.18 -0.70
CA ASN A 187 -16.34 -20.00 -1.46
C ASN A 187 -16.36 -19.63 -2.95
N ASN A 188 -16.32 -18.33 -3.26
CA ASN A 188 -16.27 -17.83 -4.64
C ASN A 188 -14.94 -18.15 -5.32
N ALA A 189 -13.82 -18.10 -4.59
CA ALA A 189 -12.52 -18.53 -5.10
C ALA A 189 -12.49 -20.04 -5.40
N LYS A 190 -13.09 -20.86 -4.54
CA LYS A 190 -13.21 -22.32 -4.76
C LYS A 190 -14.09 -22.67 -5.96
N LYS A 191 -15.15 -21.90 -6.21
CA LYS A 191 -16.03 -22.06 -7.38
C LYS A 191 -15.40 -21.64 -8.72
N LYS A 192 -14.40 -20.75 -8.71
CA LYS A 192 -13.72 -20.27 -9.92
C LYS A 192 -12.48 -21.11 -10.31
N GLY A 193 -12.01 -21.98 -9.41
CA GLY A 193 -10.86 -22.86 -9.64
C GLY A 193 -11.21 -24.31 -9.99
N ASN A 194 -12.51 -24.63 -10.07
CA ASN A 194 -13.08 -25.86 -10.63
C ASN A 194 -13.77 -25.50 -11.95
#